data_AF-A0A848UC19-F1
#
_entry.id   AF-A0A848UC19-F1
#
_cell.length_a   1.000
_cell.length_b   1.000
_cell.length_c   1.000
_cell.angle_alpha   90.00
_cell.angle_beta   90.00
_cell.angle_gamma   90.00
#
_symmetry.space_group_name_H-M   'P 1'
#
loop_
_entity.id
_entity.type
_entity.pdbx_description
1 polymer ?
#
loop_
_entity_poly.entity_id
_entity_poly.type
_entity_poly.pdbx_seq_one_letter_code
_entity_poly.pdbx_strand_id
1 'polypeptide(L)'
;MKKQQWVQCAPLGALALLVLGACDSSNDQALDSQAIDGYIVGGTVSCDGEDAGVTAAGGWMTCPEGTKLVTVLGGMDVGFDVEATESSIPFIGKLTAPANLGYVTPLTTIAVRLATTEDGYDDTLWHSSVKSLASVLNVPELDLAADASQDMDLIRLNAQLQQVLSAFVRSEADYEGAIDALATVVAARDESGSTIDLQDEVADTLIAINTALQVNYSEIALGATELESLAVTIQAANIAIAEAGSPDLVAATAAANSVELALVTIDRSAQAVTLTSYDDVQYITSAVSIDDFESSTLSNGSYMTQVDRNLDEVGYDNSVLQFDEDLNNVGVTMAFELKSTTAGDSRSLSFVSDDVRLTASAGQPDSLVITLPDGATFDAVGTDSQGTVTTAETMVDGRDTFSNRSGAFYVNYSQIVEKLESLGFENIFASAGNYEMTLLIGGIRINERSGSTVVPALRYVIAVGDRQVIGSGFKGYLSYLH
;
A
#
# COMPACT_ATOMS: atom_id res chain seq x y z
N MET A 1 -6.34 -71.15 26.23
CA MET A 1 -4.87 -71.36 26.11
C MET A 1 -4.26 -69.99 25.81
N LYS A 2 -3.93 -69.14 26.78
CA LYS A 2 -2.75 -69.06 27.67
C LYS A 2 -1.38 -69.00 26.96
N LYS A 3 -0.64 -67.92 27.29
CA LYS A 3 0.78 -67.52 27.09
C LYS A 3 0.98 -66.45 26.00
N GLN A 4 1.72 -65.36 26.20
CA GLN A 4 2.54 -64.91 27.34
C GLN A 4 2.83 -63.40 27.18
N GLN A 5 2.78 -62.66 28.29
CA GLN A 5 3.27 -61.28 28.45
C GLN A 5 4.80 -61.22 28.41
N TRP A 6 5.37 -60.07 28.05
CA TRP A 6 6.47 -59.44 28.79
C TRP A 6 6.26 -57.91 28.87
N VAL A 7 6.16 -57.44 30.10
CA VAL A 7 6.36 -56.06 30.56
C VAL A 7 7.78 -56.00 31.10
N GLN A 8 8.51 -54.91 30.86
CA GLN A 8 9.62 -54.36 31.67
C GLN A 8 10.02 -53.03 31.02
N CYS A 9 9.79 -51.87 31.62
CA CYS A 9 10.46 -51.24 32.78
C CYS A 9 11.14 -49.95 32.29
N ALA A 10 10.54 -48.79 32.58
CA ALA A 10 11.32 -47.58 32.85
C ALA A 10 12.03 -47.78 34.21
N PRO A 11 13.18 -47.13 34.50
CA PRO A 11 13.08 -45.74 34.95
C PRO A 11 14.31 -44.81 34.73
N LEU A 12 14.03 -43.51 34.95
CA LEU A 12 14.86 -42.50 35.62
C LEU A 12 16.24 -42.14 35.07
N GLY A 13 16.30 -40.92 34.52
CA GLY A 13 17.49 -40.06 34.44
C GLY A 13 17.04 -38.60 34.38
N ALA A 14 16.68 -38.06 35.54
CA ALA A 14 16.30 -36.66 35.71
C ALA A 14 17.53 -35.73 35.62
N LEU A 15 17.37 -34.59 34.97
CA LEU A 15 18.03 -33.35 35.38
C LEU A 15 17.02 -32.23 35.20
N ALA A 16 16.55 -31.74 36.35
CA ALA A 16 15.61 -30.66 36.50
C ALA A 16 16.35 -29.35 36.74
N LEU A 17 15.65 -28.26 36.42
CA LEU A 17 15.69 -26.93 37.04
C LEU A 17 16.89 -26.02 36.73
N LEU A 18 16.58 -24.94 36.01
CA LEU A 18 16.55 -23.60 36.62
C LEU A 18 15.35 -22.82 36.07
N VAL A 19 14.23 -22.91 36.78
CA VAL A 19 13.25 -21.82 36.89
C VAL A 19 13.51 -21.20 38.26
N LEU A 20 13.77 -19.89 38.28
CA LEU A 20 13.20 -18.94 39.23
C LEU A 20 13.72 -17.53 38.90
N GLY A 21 12.84 -16.79 38.24
CA GLY A 21 12.76 -15.35 38.25
C GLY A 21 11.28 -15.01 38.18
N ALA A 22 10.51 -15.45 39.17
CA ALA A 22 9.15 -14.97 39.37
C ALA A 22 9.25 -13.53 39.92
N CYS A 23 8.77 -12.57 39.15
CA CYS A 23 8.15 -11.34 39.65
C CYS A 23 7.05 -10.97 38.63
N ASP A 24 5.82 -10.94 39.14
CA ASP A 24 4.58 -10.46 38.51
C ASP A 24 4.16 -11.05 37.17
N SER A 25 3.33 -12.08 37.26
CA SER A 25 2.31 -12.35 36.25
C SER A 25 1.23 -11.26 36.33
N SER A 26 1.46 -10.14 35.66
CA SER A 26 0.38 -9.35 35.07
C SER A 26 -0.26 -10.21 33.97
N ASN A 27 -1.58 -10.19 33.88
CA ASN A 27 -2.26 -10.67 32.69
C ASN A 27 -1.93 -9.67 31.58
N ASP A 28 -0.80 -9.86 30.90
CA ASP A 28 -0.42 -9.06 29.75
C ASP A 28 -1.35 -9.41 28.59
N GLN A 29 -2.53 -8.79 28.56
CA GLN A 29 -3.46 -8.94 27.44
C GLN A 29 -3.04 -7.94 26.37
N ALA A 30 -2.61 -8.48 25.23
CA ALA A 30 -2.37 -7.67 24.05
C ALA A 30 -3.66 -6.93 23.65
N LEU A 31 -3.51 -5.72 23.12
CA LEU A 31 -4.63 -4.87 22.72
C LEU A 31 -5.04 -5.24 21.29
N ASP A 32 -6.21 -5.83 21.13
CA ASP A 32 -6.76 -6.15 19.82
C ASP A 32 -7.55 -4.95 19.28
N SER A 33 -7.38 -4.65 17.99
CA SER A 33 -8.08 -3.57 17.30
C SER A 33 -8.35 -3.91 15.85
N GLN A 34 -9.26 -3.17 15.22
CA GLN A 34 -9.58 -3.28 13.79
C GLN A 34 -9.36 -1.97 13.05
N ALA A 35 -8.71 -2.02 11.90
CA ALA A 35 -8.56 -0.89 10.98
C ALA A 35 -9.76 -0.84 10.01
N ILE A 36 -10.53 0.25 10.03
CA ILE A 36 -11.81 0.37 9.33
C ILE A 36 -11.96 1.73 8.62
N ASP A 37 -11.96 1.68 7.29
CA ASP A 37 -12.55 2.62 6.31
C ASP A 37 -13.58 1.85 5.42
N GLY A 38 -13.91 0.62 5.83
CA GLY A 38 -13.75 -0.58 5.01
C GLY A 38 -12.58 -1.37 5.62
N TYR A 39 -12.70 -2.67 5.86
CA TYR A 39 -11.66 -3.43 6.56
C TYR A 39 -10.33 -3.28 5.81
N ILE A 40 -9.31 -2.77 6.50
CA ILE A 40 -8.00 -2.55 5.89
C ILE A 40 -7.13 -3.77 6.14
N VAL A 41 -6.79 -4.51 5.09
CA VAL A 41 -6.00 -5.74 5.16
C VAL A 41 -4.59 -5.51 4.60
N GLY A 42 -3.58 -6.08 5.27
CA GLY A 42 -2.17 -5.96 4.88
C GLY A 42 -1.56 -4.58 5.12
N GLY A 43 -2.24 -3.70 5.85
CA GLY A 43 -1.68 -2.41 6.25
C GLY A 43 -0.60 -2.59 7.31
N THR A 44 0.50 -1.86 7.21
CA THR A 44 1.60 -1.92 8.18
C THR A 44 1.15 -1.31 9.50
N VAL A 45 1.28 -2.07 10.58
CA VAL A 45 0.85 -1.69 11.93
C VAL A 45 2.05 -1.21 12.71
N SER A 46 1.92 -0.05 13.34
CA SER A 46 2.88 0.44 14.31
C SER A 46 2.22 0.79 15.63
N CYS A 47 2.84 0.36 16.73
CA CYS A 47 2.42 0.62 18.10
C CYS A 47 3.43 1.58 18.74
N ASP A 48 3.00 2.82 19.04
CA ASP A 48 3.88 3.90 19.53
C ASP A 48 5.12 4.19 18.66
N GLY A 49 5.02 3.95 17.35
CA GLY A 49 6.11 4.18 16.39
C GLY A 49 7.04 2.98 16.21
N GLU A 50 6.83 1.88 16.93
CA GLU A 50 7.53 0.61 16.70
C GLU A 50 6.72 -0.29 15.75
N ASP A 51 7.40 -1.03 14.86
CA ASP A 51 6.75 -1.99 13.95
C ASP A 51 6.11 -3.13 14.74
N ALA A 52 4.86 -3.44 14.42
CA ALA A 52 4.04 -4.46 15.05
C ALA A 52 3.38 -5.43 14.06
N GLY A 53 3.86 -5.44 12.80
CA GLY A 53 3.40 -6.36 11.77
C GLY A 53 2.36 -5.74 10.84
N VAL A 54 1.35 -6.52 10.46
CA VAL A 54 0.35 -6.12 9.46
C VAL A 54 -1.07 -6.46 9.89
N THR A 55 -2.05 -5.74 9.37
CA THR A 55 -3.47 -6.07 9.58
C THR A 55 -3.85 -7.37 8.86
N ALA A 56 -4.59 -8.24 9.55
CA ALA A 56 -5.12 -9.50 9.03
C ALA A 56 -6.53 -9.31 8.42
N ALA A 57 -7.15 -10.42 7.98
CA ALA A 57 -8.55 -10.43 7.54
C ALA A 57 -9.47 -9.73 8.54
N GLY A 58 -10.48 -8.99 8.06
CA GLY A 58 -11.33 -8.16 8.92
C GLY A 58 -10.61 -6.98 9.58
N GLY A 59 -9.45 -6.60 9.07
CA GLY A 59 -8.64 -5.48 9.57
C GLY A 59 -8.03 -5.69 10.96
N TRP A 60 -8.01 -6.92 11.45
CA TRP A 60 -7.55 -7.24 12.80
C TRP A 60 -6.04 -7.00 12.98
N MET A 61 -5.67 -6.44 14.11
CA MET A 61 -4.28 -6.24 14.53
C MET A 61 -4.18 -6.32 16.05
N THR A 62 -2.95 -6.48 16.52
CA THR A 62 -2.66 -6.61 17.94
C THR A 62 -1.44 -5.76 18.30
N CYS A 63 -1.56 -4.95 19.34
CA CYS A 63 -0.45 -4.20 19.92
C CYS A 63 -0.04 -4.73 21.30
N PRO A 64 1.23 -4.57 21.72
CA PRO A 64 1.65 -4.85 23.09
C PRO A 64 0.83 -4.08 24.13
N GLU A 65 0.75 -4.60 25.36
CA GLU A 65 0.14 -3.84 26.45
C GLU A 65 0.93 -2.55 26.72
N GLY A 66 0.21 -1.48 27.07
CA GLY A 66 0.80 -0.18 27.38
C GLY A 66 1.02 0.70 26.15
N THR A 67 0.74 0.19 24.94
CA THR A 67 0.68 1.02 23.73
C THR A 67 -0.33 2.15 23.92
N LYS A 68 0.06 3.38 23.55
CA LYS A 68 -0.83 4.54 23.61
C LYS A 68 -1.52 4.78 22.28
N LEU A 69 -0.78 4.70 21.18
CA LEU A 69 -1.27 4.93 19.84
C LEU A 69 -1.01 3.74 18.94
N VAL A 70 -2.03 3.40 18.16
CA VAL A 70 -1.93 2.45 17.06
C VAL A 70 -2.00 3.25 15.77
N THR A 71 -1.08 2.93 14.86
CA THR A 71 -1.02 3.49 13.52
C THR A 71 -1.15 2.35 12.51
N VAL A 72 -1.95 2.54 11.47
CA VAL A 72 -2.03 1.65 10.32
C VAL A 72 -1.73 2.43 9.06
N LEU A 73 -0.70 2.02 8.33
CA LEU A 73 -0.24 2.67 7.12
C LEU A 73 -0.52 1.79 5.91
N GLY A 74 -1.17 2.36 4.89
CA GLY A 74 -1.47 1.66 3.64
C GLY A 74 -2.38 0.43 3.83
N GLY A 75 -2.28 -0.52 2.91
CA GLY A 75 -3.09 -1.74 2.89
C GLY A 75 -4.15 -1.74 1.79
N MET A 76 -5.07 -2.71 1.86
CA MET A 76 -6.18 -2.90 0.92
C MET A 76 -7.50 -2.70 1.64
N ASP A 77 -8.38 -1.87 1.08
CA ASP A 77 -9.77 -1.80 1.52
C ASP A 77 -10.55 -2.96 0.90
N VAL A 78 -10.97 -3.92 1.73
CA VAL A 78 -11.78 -5.07 1.30
C VAL A 78 -13.29 -4.84 1.49
N GLY A 79 -13.70 -3.60 1.75
CA GLY A 79 -15.06 -3.27 2.19
C GLY A 79 -15.37 -3.90 3.54
N PHE A 80 -16.63 -4.24 3.80
CA PHE A 80 -17.03 -4.86 5.07
C PHE A 80 -17.07 -6.39 5.01
N ASP A 81 -16.20 -6.99 4.18
CA ASP A 81 -15.99 -8.44 4.14
C ASP A 81 -14.92 -8.87 5.15
N VAL A 82 -15.36 -9.48 6.25
CA VAL A 82 -14.48 -9.90 7.35
C VAL A 82 -13.58 -11.10 6.97
N GLU A 83 -13.95 -11.86 5.94
CA GLU A 83 -13.19 -13.04 5.49
C GLU A 83 -12.21 -12.71 4.36
N ALA A 84 -12.39 -11.58 3.69
CA ALA A 84 -11.51 -11.15 2.61
C ALA A 84 -10.10 -10.87 3.12
N THR A 85 -9.12 -11.41 2.39
CA THR A 85 -7.69 -11.20 2.63
C THR A 85 -7.03 -10.32 1.57
N GLU A 86 -7.73 -10.03 0.47
CA GLU A 86 -7.22 -9.33 -0.70
C GLU A 86 -8.33 -8.49 -1.34
N SER A 87 -7.97 -7.35 -1.93
CA SER A 87 -8.86 -6.48 -2.72
C SER A 87 -8.04 -5.66 -3.73
N SER A 88 -8.70 -5.21 -4.80
CA SER A 88 -8.09 -4.30 -5.78
C SER A 88 -8.13 -2.84 -5.35
N ILE A 89 -8.82 -2.49 -4.26
CA ILE A 89 -8.99 -1.10 -3.81
C ILE A 89 -7.86 -0.75 -2.83
N PRO A 90 -6.93 0.17 -3.19
CA PRO A 90 -5.89 0.58 -2.27
C PRO A 90 -6.41 1.55 -1.23
N PHE A 91 -6.10 1.26 0.04
CA PHE A 91 -6.10 2.29 1.06
C PHE A 91 -4.74 3.00 1.01
N ILE A 92 -4.75 4.27 0.63
CA ILE A 92 -3.56 5.12 0.56
C ILE A 92 -3.72 6.17 1.64
N GLY A 93 -3.13 5.90 2.80
CA GLY A 93 -3.27 6.77 3.94
C GLY A 93 -2.72 6.16 5.22
N LYS A 94 -2.90 6.91 6.30
CA LYS A 94 -2.46 6.53 7.63
C LYS A 94 -3.62 6.70 8.60
N LEU A 95 -4.09 5.60 9.17
CA LEU A 95 -5.09 5.63 10.24
C LEU A 95 -4.38 5.66 11.60
N THR A 96 -4.93 6.41 12.55
CA THR A 96 -4.39 6.49 13.90
C THR A 96 -5.51 6.52 14.93
N ALA A 97 -5.31 5.85 16.05
CA ALA A 97 -6.22 5.89 17.18
C ALA A 97 -5.49 5.65 18.52
N PRO A 98 -6.06 6.12 19.63
CA PRO A 98 -5.73 5.59 20.96
C PRO A 98 -5.93 4.07 21.00
N ALA A 99 -4.94 3.34 21.51
CA ALA A 99 -4.91 1.88 21.48
C ALA A 99 -6.04 1.21 22.28
N ASN A 100 -6.76 1.96 23.11
CA ASN A 100 -7.87 1.47 23.91
C ASN A 100 -9.24 1.54 23.21
N LEU A 101 -9.35 2.09 22.00
CA LEU A 101 -10.64 2.25 21.30
C LEU A 101 -11.12 1.00 20.54
N GLY A 102 -10.26 0.01 20.32
CA GLY A 102 -10.61 -1.20 19.55
C GLY A 102 -10.78 -0.97 18.04
N TYR A 103 -10.85 0.28 17.58
CA TYR A 103 -11.04 0.65 16.19
C TYR A 103 -10.12 1.80 15.77
N VAL A 104 -9.56 1.70 14.56
CA VAL A 104 -8.71 2.72 13.95
C VAL A 104 -9.35 3.13 12.62
N THR A 105 -9.81 4.38 12.53
CA THR A 105 -10.68 4.89 11.47
C THR A 105 -10.28 6.30 11.04
N PRO A 106 -10.76 6.83 9.90
CA PRO A 106 -10.56 8.23 9.54
C PRO A 106 -10.99 9.21 10.66
N LEU A 107 -12.13 8.96 11.31
CA LEU A 107 -12.62 9.78 12.42
C LEU A 107 -11.68 9.77 13.64
N THR A 108 -11.20 8.60 14.06
CA THR A 108 -10.23 8.52 15.17
C THR A 108 -8.94 9.24 14.80
N THR A 109 -8.53 9.17 13.54
CA THR A 109 -7.30 9.83 13.04
C THR A 109 -7.41 11.35 13.17
N ILE A 110 -8.54 11.93 12.75
CA ILE A 110 -8.79 13.37 12.88
C ILE A 110 -8.85 13.78 14.36
N ALA A 111 -9.53 12.99 15.21
CA ALA A 111 -9.61 13.26 16.64
C ALA A 111 -8.23 13.17 17.32
N VAL A 112 -7.37 12.21 16.94
CA VAL A 112 -5.99 12.11 17.41
C VAL A 112 -5.22 13.36 16.98
N ARG A 113 -5.39 13.79 15.73
CA ARG A 113 -4.69 14.97 15.23
C ARG A 113 -5.08 16.24 15.98
N LEU A 114 -6.37 16.44 16.26
CA LEU A 114 -6.86 17.53 17.11
C LEU A 114 -6.33 17.47 18.55
N ALA A 115 -6.09 16.25 19.06
CA ALA A 115 -5.49 16.03 20.38
C ALA A 115 -3.94 16.04 20.36
N THR A 116 -3.32 16.31 19.20
CA THR A 116 -1.86 16.35 19.06
C THR A 116 -1.35 17.77 19.17
N THR A 117 -0.33 17.97 20.00
CA THR A 117 0.35 19.26 20.18
C THR A 117 1.78 19.20 19.62
N GLU A 118 2.56 20.26 19.79
CA GLU A 118 3.99 20.26 19.45
C GLU A 118 4.78 19.16 20.21
N ASP A 119 4.31 18.77 21.40
CA ASP A 119 4.91 17.73 22.24
C ASP A 119 4.41 16.31 21.89
N GLY A 120 3.56 16.17 20.88
CA GLY A 120 2.93 14.92 20.46
C GLY A 120 1.49 14.77 20.97
N TYR A 121 0.97 13.54 20.90
CA TYR A 121 -0.40 13.22 21.32
C TYR A 121 -0.62 13.42 22.82
N ASP A 122 -1.65 14.19 23.16
CA ASP A 122 -2.07 14.47 24.53
C ASP A 122 -3.45 13.84 24.81
N ASP A 123 -3.43 12.74 25.56
CA ASP A 123 -4.64 12.01 25.97
C ASP A 123 -5.63 12.88 26.77
N THR A 124 -5.15 13.94 27.43
CA THR A 124 -6.04 14.84 28.17
C THR A 124 -6.90 15.71 27.26
N LEU A 125 -6.49 15.89 26.00
CA LEU A 125 -7.23 16.63 24.97
C LEU A 125 -8.20 15.74 24.19
N TRP A 126 -8.07 14.42 24.25
CA TRP A 126 -8.85 13.47 23.45
C TRP A 126 -10.37 13.73 23.51
N HIS A 127 -10.94 13.80 24.72
CA HIS A 127 -12.38 13.99 24.88
C HIS A 127 -12.88 15.36 24.34
N SER A 128 -12.09 16.42 24.50
CA SER A 128 -12.41 17.71 23.89
C SER A 128 -12.33 17.64 22.36
N SER A 129 -11.33 16.95 21.81
CA SER A 129 -11.16 16.78 20.37
C SER A 129 -12.31 16.02 19.73
N VAL A 130 -12.76 14.91 20.34
CA VAL A 130 -13.94 14.16 19.89
C VAL A 130 -15.20 15.03 19.91
N LYS A 131 -15.36 15.85 20.96
CA LYS A 131 -16.50 16.75 21.09
C LYS A 131 -16.48 17.87 20.05
N SER A 132 -15.33 18.49 19.79
CA SER A 132 -15.16 19.49 18.74
C SER A 132 -15.45 18.88 17.36
N LEU A 133 -14.97 17.67 17.10
CA LEU A 133 -15.26 16.95 15.87
C LEU A 133 -16.77 16.68 15.71
N ALA A 134 -17.44 16.17 16.74
CA ALA A 134 -18.89 15.95 16.73
C ALA A 134 -19.68 17.24 16.47
N SER A 135 -19.31 18.32 17.15
CA SER A 135 -19.89 19.67 17.01
C SER A 135 -19.79 20.17 15.57
N VAL A 136 -18.60 20.10 14.98
CA VAL A 136 -18.34 20.58 13.63
C VAL A 136 -19.02 19.72 12.57
N LEU A 137 -19.04 18.39 12.74
CA LEU A 137 -19.74 17.48 11.83
C LEU A 137 -21.27 17.48 12.04
N ASN A 138 -21.78 18.33 12.93
CA ASN A 138 -23.20 18.45 13.26
C ASN A 138 -23.82 17.11 13.71
N VAL A 139 -23.05 16.30 14.42
CA VAL A 139 -23.49 15.02 15.01
C VAL A 139 -23.71 15.22 16.51
N PRO A 140 -24.90 14.87 17.07
CA PRO A 140 -25.22 15.14 18.47
C PRO A 140 -24.23 14.51 19.47
N GLU A 141 -23.77 13.30 19.17
CA GLU A 141 -22.82 12.53 19.96
C GLU A 141 -22.02 11.63 19.01
N LEU A 142 -20.69 11.65 19.14
CA LEU A 142 -19.79 10.83 18.34
C LEU A 142 -19.10 9.82 19.26
N ASP A 143 -19.56 8.57 19.22
CA ASP A 143 -18.97 7.48 20.00
C ASP A 143 -17.94 6.73 19.15
N LEU A 144 -16.67 7.14 19.25
CA LEU A 144 -15.57 6.50 18.52
C LEU A 144 -15.16 5.13 19.10
N ALA A 145 -15.75 4.69 20.20
CA ALA A 145 -15.55 3.35 20.76
C ALA A 145 -16.65 2.36 20.33
N ALA A 146 -17.71 2.83 19.65
CA ALA A 146 -18.73 1.97 19.09
C ALA A 146 -18.18 1.16 17.90
N ASP A 147 -18.84 0.04 17.61
CA ASP A 147 -18.42 -0.86 16.53
C ASP A 147 -18.57 -0.20 15.16
N ALA A 148 -17.46 0.33 14.64
CA ALA A 148 -17.41 1.03 13.37
C ALA A 148 -17.66 0.14 12.15
N SER A 149 -17.88 -1.17 12.33
CA SER A 149 -18.34 -2.10 11.27
C SER A 149 -19.84 -2.35 11.28
N GLN A 150 -20.54 -1.97 12.36
CA GLN A 150 -21.98 -2.22 12.54
C GLN A 150 -22.80 -0.94 12.70
N ASP A 151 -22.19 0.13 13.20
CA ASP A 151 -22.84 1.43 13.33
C ASP A 151 -22.87 2.14 11.96
N MET A 152 -24.05 2.15 11.34
CA MET A 152 -24.25 2.74 10.01
C MET A 152 -23.94 4.25 9.97
N ASP A 153 -24.09 4.98 11.08
CA ASP A 153 -23.80 6.41 11.10
C ASP A 153 -22.29 6.65 11.10
N LEU A 154 -21.52 5.84 11.87
CA LEU A 154 -20.05 5.87 11.81
C LEU A 154 -19.51 5.40 10.47
N ILE A 155 -20.07 4.33 9.89
CA ILE A 155 -19.66 3.79 8.59
C ILE A 155 -19.79 4.87 7.51
N ARG A 156 -20.95 5.53 7.45
CA ARG A 156 -21.19 6.60 6.47
C ARG A 156 -20.29 7.79 6.71
N LEU A 157 -20.13 8.22 7.97
CA LEU A 157 -19.34 9.40 8.29
C LEU A 157 -17.85 9.21 8.00
N ASN A 158 -17.28 8.04 8.33
CA ASN A 158 -15.92 7.68 7.94
C ASN A 158 -15.76 7.70 6.42
N ALA A 159 -16.66 7.03 5.69
CA ALA A 159 -16.58 6.96 4.23
C ALA A 159 -16.71 8.34 3.56
N GLN A 160 -17.60 9.21 4.06
CA GLN A 160 -17.77 10.58 3.55
C GLN A 160 -16.54 11.46 3.80
N LEU A 161 -15.95 11.36 4.99
CA LEU A 161 -14.70 12.05 5.32
C LEU A 161 -13.55 11.55 4.45
N GLN A 162 -13.49 10.25 4.21
CA GLN A 162 -12.50 9.67 3.33
C GLN A 162 -12.64 10.18 1.90
N GLN A 163 -13.87 10.36 1.38
CA GLN A 163 -14.05 10.98 0.06
C GLN A 163 -13.47 12.40 0.02
N VAL A 164 -13.72 13.21 1.06
CA VAL A 164 -13.18 14.57 1.19
C VAL A 164 -11.65 14.57 1.27
N LEU A 165 -11.06 13.70 2.09
CA LEU A 165 -9.61 13.57 2.20
C LEU A 165 -9.01 13.16 0.86
N SER A 166 -9.63 12.19 0.19
CA SER A 166 -9.12 11.63 -1.06
C SER A 166 -8.99 12.62 -2.22
N ALA A 167 -9.62 13.80 -2.13
CA ALA A 167 -9.40 14.90 -3.06
C ALA A 167 -7.92 15.35 -3.10
N PHE A 168 -7.23 15.28 -1.97
CA PHE A 168 -5.87 15.80 -1.81
C PHE A 168 -4.81 14.69 -1.69
N VAL A 169 -5.25 13.44 -1.57
CA VAL A 169 -4.38 12.31 -1.25
C VAL A 169 -3.97 11.58 -2.52
N ARG A 170 -2.76 11.86 -2.98
CA ARG A 170 -2.12 11.13 -4.09
C ARG A 170 -1.20 10.03 -3.56
N SER A 171 -0.62 10.25 -2.38
CA SER A 171 0.29 9.35 -1.67
C SER A 171 0.03 9.28 -0.17
N GLU A 172 0.69 8.34 0.52
CA GLU A 172 0.58 8.23 1.98
C GLU A 172 1.03 9.50 2.72
N ALA A 173 2.06 10.19 2.21
CA ALA A 173 2.52 11.46 2.78
C ALA A 173 1.48 12.58 2.61
N ASP A 174 0.76 12.58 1.48
CA ASP A 174 -0.30 13.55 1.22
C ASP A 174 -1.47 13.38 2.18
N TYR A 175 -1.72 12.14 2.63
CA TYR A 175 -2.75 11.83 3.62
C TYR A 175 -2.50 12.56 4.95
N GLU A 176 -1.26 12.55 5.46
CA GLU A 176 -0.92 13.31 6.66
C GLU A 176 -1.16 14.81 6.46
N GLY A 177 -0.71 15.36 5.33
CA GLY A 177 -0.95 16.77 4.99
C GLY A 177 -2.43 17.14 4.89
N ALA A 178 -3.25 16.26 4.30
CA ALA A 178 -4.69 16.45 4.17
C ALA A 178 -5.41 16.37 5.53
N ILE A 179 -5.01 15.42 6.39
CA ILE A 179 -5.51 15.29 7.77
C ILE A 179 -5.18 16.53 8.60
N ASP A 180 -3.95 17.04 8.48
CA ASP A 180 -3.51 18.26 9.18
C ASP A 180 -4.34 19.48 8.78
N ALA A 181 -4.56 19.64 7.49
CA ALA A 181 -5.38 20.72 6.95
C ALA A 181 -6.84 20.58 7.39
N LEU A 182 -7.41 19.37 7.34
CA LEU A 182 -8.77 19.13 7.82
C LEU A 182 -8.90 19.38 9.33
N ALA A 183 -7.95 18.91 10.15
CA ALA A 183 -7.95 19.19 11.59
C ALA A 183 -7.87 20.71 11.88
N THR A 184 -7.09 21.46 11.10
CA THR A 184 -7.04 22.92 11.19
C THR A 184 -8.39 23.56 10.86
N VAL A 185 -9.07 23.06 9.81
CA VAL A 185 -10.42 23.52 9.44
C VAL A 185 -11.42 23.20 10.54
N VAL A 186 -11.38 21.99 11.11
CA VAL A 186 -12.27 21.58 12.21
C VAL A 186 -12.07 22.49 13.43
N ALA A 187 -10.82 22.73 13.84
CA ALA A 187 -10.54 23.64 14.96
C ALA A 187 -11.10 25.06 14.72
N ALA A 188 -10.89 25.63 13.53
CA ALA A 188 -11.40 26.96 13.18
C ALA A 188 -12.94 27.02 13.10
N ARG A 189 -13.58 25.95 12.63
CA ARG A 189 -15.04 25.83 12.57
C ARG A 189 -15.64 25.72 13.98
N ASP A 190 -15.03 24.94 14.87
CA ASP A 190 -15.46 24.82 16.26
C ASP A 190 -15.35 26.17 17.00
N GLU A 191 -14.23 26.89 16.85
CA GLU A 191 -14.03 28.22 17.44
C GLU A 191 -15.06 29.26 16.97
N SER A 192 -15.49 29.16 15.71
CA SER A 192 -16.49 30.06 15.12
C SER A 192 -17.93 29.61 15.34
N GLY A 193 -18.16 28.39 15.86
CA GLY A 193 -19.47 27.77 15.99
C GLY A 193 -20.12 27.42 14.64
N SER A 194 -19.30 27.22 13.61
CA SER A 194 -19.72 26.83 12.27
C SER A 194 -19.63 25.31 12.11
N THR A 195 -20.46 24.74 11.24
CA THR A 195 -20.46 23.30 10.94
C THR A 195 -19.86 23.00 9.58
N ILE A 196 -19.66 21.71 9.30
CA ILE A 196 -19.31 21.12 8.02
C ILE A 196 -20.48 20.22 7.61
N ASP A 197 -21.07 20.48 6.45
CA ASP A 197 -22.01 19.57 5.81
C ASP A 197 -21.29 18.81 4.69
N LEU A 198 -21.02 17.52 4.93
CA LEU A 198 -20.31 16.65 3.98
C LEU A 198 -21.17 16.28 2.76
N GLN A 199 -22.45 16.68 2.70
CA GLN A 199 -23.33 16.45 1.55
C GLN A 199 -23.57 17.76 0.79
N ASP A 200 -24.01 18.81 1.47
CA ASP A 200 -24.44 20.04 0.81
C ASP A 200 -23.31 21.09 0.66
N GLU A 201 -22.32 21.08 1.56
CA GLU A 201 -21.24 22.09 1.64
C GLU A 201 -19.84 21.51 1.33
N VAL A 202 -19.78 20.47 0.48
CA VAL A 202 -18.51 19.82 0.09
C VAL A 202 -17.53 20.82 -0.53
N ALA A 203 -18.00 21.68 -1.45
CA ALA A 203 -17.15 22.68 -2.10
C ALA A 203 -16.50 23.64 -1.09
N ASP A 204 -17.29 24.14 -0.13
CA ASP A 204 -16.80 25.04 0.91
C ASP A 204 -15.79 24.35 1.84
N THR A 205 -16.02 23.06 2.13
CA THR A 205 -15.11 22.23 2.92
C THR A 205 -13.78 22.01 2.20
N LEU A 206 -13.80 21.62 0.93
CA LEU A 206 -12.59 21.44 0.11
C LEU A 206 -11.82 22.76 -0.06
N ILE A 207 -12.52 23.88 -0.26
CA ILE A 207 -11.87 25.21 -0.32
C ILE A 207 -11.18 25.55 0.99
N ALA A 208 -11.81 25.26 2.14
CA ALA A 208 -11.21 25.52 3.44
C ALA A 208 -9.96 24.66 3.69
N ILE A 209 -10.01 23.37 3.34
CA ILE A 209 -8.85 22.47 3.42
C ILE A 209 -7.74 22.98 2.50
N ASN A 210 -8.07 23.30 1.24
CA ASN A 210 -7.09 23.81 0.29
C ASN A 210 -6.45 25.13 0.75
N THR A 211 -7.22 26.01 1.39
CA THR A 211 -6.70 27.25 1.96
C THR A 211 -5.69 26.95 3.08
N ALA A 212 -5.99 26.00 3.97
CA ALA A 212 -5.05 25.58 5.01
C ALA A 212 -3.77 24.97 4.42
N LEU A 213 -3.88 24.16 3.36
CA LEU A 213 -2.75 23.61 2.62
C LEU A 213 -1.88 24.71 1.98
N GLN A 214 -2.50 25.71 1.34
CA GLN A 214 -1.79 26.84 0.73
C GLN A 214 -1.05 27.71 1.74
N VAL A 215 -1.64 27.96 2.92
CA VAL A 215 -0.99 28.71 4.00
C VAL A 215 0.30 28.03 4.46
N ASN A 216 0.31 26.69 4.44
CA ASN A 216 1.46 25.87 4.80
C ASN A 216 2.39 25.57 3.61
N TYR A 217 2.16 26.18 2.44
CA TYR A 217 2.92 25.94 1.20
C TYR A 217 2.97 24.46 0.79
N SER A 218 1.90 23.71 1.08
CA SER A 218 1.83 22.29 0.73
C SER A 218 1.73 22.10 -0.78
N GLU A 219 2.49 21.14 -1.30
CA GLU A 219 2.52 20.78 -2.73
C GLU A 219 1.23 20.07 -3.18
N ILE A 220 0.41 19.60 -2.24
CA ILE A 220 -0.87 18.92 -2.53
C ILE A 220 -2.04 19.90 -2.67
N ALA A 221 -1.79 21.21 -2.51
CA ALA A 221 -2.81 22.22 -2.73
C ALA A 221 -3.21 22.27 -4.21
N LEU A 222 -4.51 22.29 -4.47
CA LEU A 222 -5.12 22.18 -5.78
C LEU A 222 -5.48 23.54 -6.37
N GLY A 223 -5.60 23.57 -7.70
CA GLY A 223 -6.10 24.72 -8.44
C GLY A 223 -7.62 24.91 -8.28
N ALA A 224 -8.11 26.13 -8.50
CA ALA A 224 -9.54 26.43 -8.33
C ALA A 224 -10.47 25.60 -9.24
N THR A 225 -10.07 25.38 -10.49
CA THR A 225 -10.85 24.58 -11.46
C THR A 225 -10.88 23.10 -11.10
N GLU A 226 -9.76 22.58 -10.59
CA GLU A 226 -9.63 21.19 -10.13
C GLU A 226 -10.51 20.95 -8.90
N LEU A 227 -10.46 21.86 -7.92
CA LEU A 227 -11.35 21.84 -6.75
C LEU A 227 -12.83 21.85 -7.12
N GLU A 228 -13.24 22.71 -8.06
CA GLU A 228 -14.64 22.80 -8.49
C GLU A 228 -15.11 21.48 -9.12
N SER A 229 -14.26 20.84 -9.92
CA SER A 229 -14.55 19.53 -10.52
C SER A 229 -14.66 18.44 -9.45
N LEU A 230 -13.67 18.35 -8.55
CA LEU A 230 -13.65 17.35 -7.47
C LEU A 230 -14.82 17.53 -6.49
N ALA A 231 -15.21 18.78 -6.19
CA ALA A 231 -16.32 19.06 -5.31
C ALA A 231 -17.64 18.45 -5.80
N VAL A 232 -17.90 18.49 -7.11
CA VAL A 232 -19.11 17.90 -7.70
C VAL A 232 -19.09 16.37 -7.59
N THR A 233 -17.96 15.75 -7.93
CA THR A 233 -17.76 14.30 -7.83
C THR A 233 -17.92 13.81 -6.39
N ILE A 234 -17.23 14.45 -5.43
CA ILE A 234 -17.26 14.08 -4.01
C ILE A 234 -18.64 14.34 -3.40
N GLN A 235 -19.31 15.44 -3.75
CA GLN A 235 -20.68 15.70 -3.32
C GLN A 235 -21.64 14.59 -3.76
N ALA A 236 -21.57 14.17 -5.02
CA ALA A 236 -22.40 13.09 -5.52
C ALA A 236 -22.13 11.76 -4.77
N ALA A 237 -20.85 11.43 -4.54
CA ALA A 237 -20.47 10.25 -3.77
C ALA A 237 -20.97 10.31 -2.32
N ASN A 238 -20.84 11.46 -1.66
CA ASN A 238 -21.25 11.62 -0.27
C ASN A 238 -22.76 11.58 -0.07
N ILE A 239 -23.54 12.10 -1.03
CA ILE A 239 -25.00 11.93 -1.05
C ILE A 239 -25.36 10.45 -1.18
N ALA A 240 -24.73 9.73 -2.11
CA ALA A 240 -24.99 8.30 -2.31
C ALA A 240 -24.59 7.45 -1.07
N ILE A 241 -23.47 7.78 -0.41
CA ILE A 241 -23.06 7.16 0.86
C ILE A 241 -24.09 7.44 1.96
N ALA A 242 -24.60 8.68 2.08
CA ALA A 242 -25.61 9.02 3.07
C ALA A 242 -26.91 8.21 2.90
N GLU A 243 -27.29 7.96 1.64
CA GLU A 243 -28.48 7.20 1.27
C GLU A 243 -28.28 5.67 1.36
N ALA A 244 -27.04 5.19 1.43
CA ALA A 244 -26.73 3.76 1.42
C ALA A 244 -27.31 3.04 2.66
N GLY A 245 -28.14 2.02 2.43
CA GLY A 245 -28.85 1.29 3.48
C GLY A 245 -28.06 0.16 4.16
N SER A 246 -26.83 -0.12 3.72
CA SER A 246 -26.00 -1.19 4.25
C SER A 246 -24.50 -0.88 4.08
N PRO A 247 -23.61 -1.53 4.85
CA PRO A 247 -22.17 -1.33 4.75
C PRO A 247 -21.62 -1.65 3.35
N ASP A 248 -22.09 -2.74 2.72
CA ASP A 248 -21.67 -3.12 1.36
C ASP A 248 -21.96 -2.05 0.31
N LEU A 249 -23.08 -1.31 0.45
CA LEU A 249 -23.43 -0.23 -0.47
C LEU A 249 -22.56 1.01 -0.25
N VAL A 250 -22.17 1.28 1.01
CA VAL A 250 -21.20 2.34 1.32
C VAL A 250 -19.85 2.00 0.68
N ALA A 251 -19.33 0.80 0.92
CA ALA A 251 -18.06 0.34 0.35
C ALA A 251 -18.08 0.37 -1.18
N ALA A 252 -19.15 -0.12 -1.83
CA ALA A 252 -19.28 -0.10 -3.28
C ALA A 252 -19.28 1.33 -3.86
N THR A 253 -19.89 2.29 -3.15
CA THR A 253 -19.93 3.70 -3.58
C THR A 253 -18.56 4.36 -3.42
N ALA A 254 -17.90 4.16 -2.28
CA ALA A 254 -16.54 4.65 -2.03
C ALA A 254 -15.53 4.09 -3.05
N ALA A 255 -15.64 2.79 -3.36
CA ALA A 255 -14.81 2.12 -4.37
C ALA A 255 -15.00 2.73 -5.76
N ALA A 256 -16.22 3.01 -6.18
CA ALA A 256 -16.49 3.61 -7.49
C ALA A 256 -15.83 5.00 -7.62
N ASN A 257 -15.86 5.81 -6.56
CA ASN A 257 -15.20 7.12 -6.56
C ASN A 257 -13.67 7.01 -6.60
N SER A 258 -13.08 5.98 -5.98
CA SER A 258 -11.64 5.75 -6.01
C SER A 258 -11.07 5.56 -7.42
N VAL A 259 -11.89 5.03 -8.35
CA VAL A 259 -11.55 4.88 -9.77
C VAL A 259 -11.42 6.24 -10.45
N GLU A 260 -12.29 7.20 -10.15
CA GLU A 260 -12.24 8.53 -10.76
C GLU A 260 -11.02 9.34 -10.30
N LEU A 261 -10.41 8.97 -9.16
CA LEU A 261 -9.29 9.66 -8.52
C LEU A 261 -7.93 8.98 -8.74
N ALA A 262 -7.84 7.99 -9.64
CA ALA A 262 -6.55 7.36 -9.92
C ALA A 262 -5.64 8.29 -10.73
N LEU A 263 -4.35 8.29 -10.41
CA LEU A 263 -3.34 9.15 -11.05
C LEU A 263 -2.87 8.58 -12.38
N VAL A 264 -2.85 7.25 -12.45
CA VAL A 264 -2.30 6.48 -13.55
C VAL A 264 -3.31 5.41 -13.94
N THR A 265 -3.55 5.27 -15.23
CA THR A 265 -4.29 4.16 -15.81
C THR A 265 -3.33 3.30 -16.63
N ILE A 266 -3.21 2.01 -16.29
CA ILE A 266 -2.54 0.99 -17.08
C ILE A 266 -3.48 0.57 -18.21
N ASP A 267 -3.17 0.93 -19.45
CA ASP A 267 -3.89 0.47 -20.64
C ASP A 267 -3.43 -0.95 -21.01
N ARG A 268 -4.26 -1.94 -20.69
CA ARG A 268 -3.98 -3.35 -20.98
C ARG A 268 -4.16 -3.69 -22.46
N SER A 269 -4.79 -2.81 -23.24
CA SER A 269 -4.95 -2.97 -24.68
C SER A 269 -3.75 -2.44 -25.48
N ALA A 270 -2.89 -1.63 -24.85
CA ALA A 270 -1.62 -1.20 -25.39
C ALA A 270 -0.58 -2.33 -25.33
N GLN A 271 0.14 -2.57 -26.42
CA GLN A 271 1.16 -3.61 -26.46
C GLN A 271 2.49 -3.08 -25.91
N ALA A 272 3.02 -3.72 -24.86
CA ALA A 272 4.36 -4.32 -24.84
C ALA A 272 4.98 -4.28 -23.43
N VAL A 273 5.21 -5.47 -22.87
CA VAL A 273 6.34 -5.66 -21.95
C VAL A 273 7.57 -5.82 -22.84
N THR A 274 8.53 -4.92 -22.66
CA THR A 274 9.78 -4.88 -23.39
C THR A 274 10.85 -5.61 -22.60
N LEU A 275 11.42 -6.65 -23.20
CA LEU A 275 12.54 -7.40 -22.66
C LEU A 275 13.76 -7.08 -23.49
N THR A 276 14.75 -6.44 -22.87
CA THR A 276 16.05 -6.18 -23.50
C THR A 276 17.06 -7.19 -22.99
N SER A 277 17.73 -7.86 -23.93
CA SER A 277 18.84 -8.77 -23.66
C SER A 277 20.10 -8.34 -24.40
N TYR A 278 21.25 -8.53 -23.78
CA TYR A 278 22.57 -8.27 -24.36
C TYR A 278 23.34 -9.56 -24.59
N ASP A 279 24.00 -9.62 -25.75
CA ASP A 279 24.87 -10.73 -26.14
C ASP A 279 26.11 -10.12 -26.78
N ASP A 280 27.05 -9.66 -25.93
CA ASP A 280 28.44 -9.14 -26.15
C ASP A 280 28.72 -8.20 -27.35
N VAL A 281 27.74 -7.96 -28.20
CA VAL A 281 27.84 -7.47 -29.58
C VAL A 281 26.63 -6.58 -29.90
N GLN A 282 25.44 -6.87 -29.35
CA GLN A 282 24.24 -6.07 -29.57
C GLN A 282 23.18 -6.24 -28.46
N TYR A 283 22.38 -5.19 -28.25
CA TYR A 283 21.11 -5.27 -27.53
C TYR A 283 20.02 -5.81 -28.46
N ILE A 284 19.28 -6.79 -27.98
CA ILE A 284 18.07 -7.32 -28.62
C ILE A 284 16.88 -6.95 -27.76
N THR A 285 15.93 -6.26 -28.35
CA THR A 285 14.68 -5.86 -27.71
C THR A 285 13.54 -6.73 -28.24
N SER A 286 12.81 -7.35 -27.33
CA SER A 286 11.65 -8.20 -27.61
C SER A 286 10.44 -7.58 -26.94
N ALA A 287 9.39 -7.33 -27.71
CA ALA A 287 8.10 -6.90 -27.18
C ALA A 287 7.18 -8.12 -27.06
N VAL A 288 6.65 -8.37 -25.87
CA VAL A 288 5.60 -9.37 -25.63
C VAL A 288 4.32 -8.68 -25.18
N SER A 289 3.16 -9.23 -25.54
CA SER A 289 1.89 -8.67 -25.06
C SER A 289 1.78 -8.86 -23.54
N ILE A 290 1.01 -8.00 -22.86
CA ILE A 290 0.75 -8.15 -21.42
C ILE A 290 0.08 -9.51 -21.17
N ASP A 291 -0.86 -9.92 -22.01
CA ASP A 291 -1.55 -11.22 -21.87
C ASP A 291 -0.58 -12.41 -22.01
N ASP A 292 0.37 -12.37 -22.95
CA ASP A 292 1.38 -13.42 -23.11
C ASP A 292 2.38 -13.42 -21.94
N PHE A 293 2.71 -12.24 -21.43
CA PHE A 293 3.59 -12.08 -20.27
C PHE A 293 2.94 -12.61 -18.99
N GLU A 294 1.67 -12.30 -18.74
CA GLU A 294 0.92 -12.76 -17.56
C GLU A 294 0.41 -14.20 -17.65
N SER A 295 0.59 -14.85 -18.80
CA SER A 295 0.19 -16.25 -18.98
C SER A 295 1.08 -17.21 -18.19
N SER A 296 0.49 -17.86 -17.18
CA SER A 296 1.12 -18.95 -16.42
C SER A 296 1.16 -20.30 -17.16
N THR A 297 0.76 -20.34 -18.44
CA THR A 297 0.69 -21.58 -19.20
C THR A 297 2.06 -22.01 -19.72
N LEU A 298 2.46 -23.23 -19.38
CA LEU A 298 3.67 -23.86 -19.92
C LEU A 298 3.37 -24.61 -21.23
N SER A 299 4.15 -24.33 -22.26
CA SER A 299 4.21 -25.07 -23.52
C SER A 299 5.57 -25.75 -23.65
N ASN A 300 5.59 -27.07 -23.74
CA ASN A 300 6.83 -27.88 -23.77
C ASN A 300 7.81 -27.63 -22.61
N GLY A 301 7.28 -27.26 -21.43
CA GLY A 301 8.07 -27.01 -20.23
C GLY A 301 8.55 -25.57 -20.05
N SER A 302 8.21 -24.67 -20.98
CA SER A 302 8.55 -23.25 -20.94
C SER A 302 7.32 -22.36 -21.04
N TYR A 303 7.35 -21.16 -20.46
CA TYR A 303 6.32 -20.13 -20.63
C TYR A 303 6.32 -19.57 -22.05
N MET A 304 5.27 -18.79 -22.36
CA MET A 304 5.15 -18.10 -23.65
C MET A 304 6.24 -17.06 -23.83
N THR A 305 6.57 -16.34 -22.76
CA THR A 305 7.69 -15.40 -22.73
C THR A 305 8.98 -16.17 -22.49
N GLN A 306 9.86 -16.20 -23.48
CA GLN A 306 11.14 -16.90 -23.44
C GLN A 306 12.28 -15.91 -23.60
N VAL A 307 13.29 -16.07 -22.77
CA VAL A 307 14.47 -15.23 -22.73
C VAL A 307 15.67 -16.15 -22.95
N ASP A 308 16.23 -16.11 -24.17
CA ASP A 308 17.28 -17.03 -24.62
C ASP A 308 18.71 -16.52 -24.35
N ARG A 309 18.82 -15.39 -23.64
CA ARG A 309 20.05 -14.59 -23.45
C ARG A 309 19.96 -13.82 -22.15
N ASN A 310 21.09 -13.33 -21.63
CA ASN A 310 21.12 -12.51 -20.41
C ASN A 310 20.06 -11.39 -20.47
N LEU A 311 19.11 -11.42 -19.53
CA LEU A 311 18.10 -10.37 -19.38
C LEU A 311 18.77 -9.16 -18.74
N ASP A 312 18.81 -8.03 -19.43
CA ASP A 312 19.37 -6.80 -18.88
C ASP A 312 18.27 -5.88 -18.36
N GLU A 313 17.21 -5.70 -19.14
CA GLU A 313 16.17 -4.75 -18.80
C GLU A 313 14.78 -5.34 -19.04
N VAL A 314 13.87 -4.99 -18.13
CA VAL A 314 12.43 -5.21 -18.28
C VAL A 314 11.78 -3.85 -18.25
N GLY A 315 10.97 -3.54 -19.25
CA GLY A 315 10.27 -2.27 -19.31
C GLY A 315 8.85 -2.36 -19.82
N TYR A 316 8.10 -1.28 -19.64
CA TYR A 316 6.77 -1.10 -20.22
C TYR A 316 6.82 0.04 -21.20
N ASP A 317 6.19 -0.16 -22.35
CA ASP A 317 6.09 0.89 -23.35
C ASP A 317 5.29 2.09 -22.81
N ASN A 318 5.61 3.28 -23.32
CA ASN A 318 4.97 4.56 -22.99
C ASN A 318 3.45 4.55 -23.17
N SER A 319 2.95 3.67 -24.05
CA SER A 319 1.54 3.56 -24.38
C SER A 319 0.73 2.83 -23.32
N VAL A 320 1.41 2.11 -22.41
CA VAL A 320 0.78 1.35 -21.32
C VAL A 320 0.40 2.27 -20.16
N LEU A 321 1.19 3.31 -19.87
CA LEU A 321 0.92 4.21 -18.74
C LEU A 321 0.26 5.50 -19.24
N GLN A 322 -0.98 5.71 -18.83
CA GLN A 322 -1.71 6.94 -19.11
C GLN A 322 -1.87 7.75 -17.83
N PHE A 323 -1.46 9.00 -17.88
CA PHE A 323 -1.54 9.93 -16.76
C PHE A 323 -2.81 10.76 -16.92
N ASP A 324 -3.72 10.59 -15.96
CA ASP A 324 -4.99 11.29 -15.93
C ASP A 324 -4.83 12.73 -15.38
N GLU A 325 -3.74 12.98 -14.65
CA GLU A 325 -3.32 14.30 -14.13
C GLU A 325 -1.81 14.55 -14.31
N ASP A 326 -1.39 15.81 -14.13
CA ASP A 326 0.04 16.15 -14.07
C ASP A 326 0.63 15.61 -12.77
N LEU A 327 1.66 14.77 -12.87
CA LEU A 327 2.46 14.33 -11.73
C LEU A 327 3.69 15.22 -11.61
N ASN A 328 3.91 15.77 -10.42
CA ASN A 328 5.10 16.56 -10.14
C ASN A 328 5.81 15.99 -8.90
N ASN A 329 6.93 15.29 -9.12
CA ASN A 329 7.77 14.73 -8.07
C ASN A 329 7.00 13.87 -7.04
N VAL A 330 6.00 13.11 -7.50
CA VAL A 330 5.16 12.27 -6.64
C VAL A 330 5.98 11.11 -6.09
N GLY A 331 6.00 10.96 -4.78
CA GLY A 331 6.67 9.84 -4.11
C GLY A 331 5.92 8.52 -4.29
N VAL A 332 6.66 7.48 -4.68
CA VAL A 332 6.13 6.12 -4.80
C VAL A 332 7.11 5.10 -4.23
N THR A 333 6.58 3.96 -3.80
CA THR A 333 7.40 2.79 -3.49
C THR A 333 7.43 1.89 -4.71
N MET A 334 8.60 1.54 -5.21
CA MET A 334 8.74 0.54 -6.27
C MET A 334 9.33 -0.73 -5.69
N ALA A 335 8.68 -1.87 -5.97
CA ALA A 335 9.21 -3.16 -5.60
C ALA A 335 9.17 -4.13 -6.77
N PHE A 336 10.16 -5.02 -6.80
CA PHE A 336 10.31 -6.05 -7.79
C PHE A 336 10.59 -7.38 -7.10
N GLU A 337 10.03 -8.45 -7.65
CA GLU A 337 10.31 -9.83 -7.24
C GLU A 337 10.49 -10.70 -8.48
N LEU A 338 11.47 -11.59 -8.43
CA LEU A 338 11.64 -12.68 -9.35
C LEU A 338 11.78 -13.97 -8.54
N LYS A 339 10.94 -14.96 -8.82
CA LYS A 339 10.86 -16.19 -8.05
C LYS A 339 10.77 -17.41 -8.95
N SER A 340 11.55 -18.45 -8.67
CA SER A 340 11.43 -19.71 -9.42
C SER A 340 10.06 -20.34 -9.21
N THR A 341 9.44 -20.77 -10.30
CA THR A 341 8.18 -21.54 -10.29
C THR A 341 8.44 -23.06 -10.36
N THR A 342 9.71 -23.46 -10.43
CA THR A 342 10.10 -24.87 -10.53
C THR A 342 10.06 -25.53 -9.16
N ALA A 343 9.35 -26.65 -9.03
CA ALA A 343 9.24 -27.36 -7.77
C ALA A 343 10.64 -27.81 -7.25
N GLY A 344 10.97 -27.40 -6.02
CA GLY A 344 12.24 -27.70 -5.38
C GLY A 344 13.38 -26.71 -5.67
N ASP A 345 13.11 -25.68 -6.48
CA ASP A 345 14.03 -24.58 -6.72
C ASP A 345 13.64 -23.40 -5.83
N SER A 346 14.50 -23.06 -4.88
CA SER A 346 14.26 -21.99 -3.89
C SER A 346 14.66 -20.61 -4.39
N ARG A 347 15.22 -20.49 -5.60
CA ARG A 347 15.78 -19.23 -6.06
C ARG A 347 14.73 -18.12 -6.10
N SER A 348 15.05 -17.01 -5.44
CA SER A 348 14.26 -15.79 -5.52
C SER A 348 15.15 -14.56 -5.33
N LEU A 349 14.70 -13.43 -5.86
CA LEU A 349 15.26 -12.12 -5.61
C LEU A 349 14.11 -11.13 -5.51
N SER A 350 14.09 -10.35 -4.43
CA SER A 350 13.15 -9.26 -4.22
C SER A 350 13.90 -8.01 -3.80
N PHE A 351 13.50 -6.85 -4.29
CA PHE A 351 14.03 -5.57 -3.83
C PHE A 351 12.97 -4.47 -3.85
N VAL A 352 13.16 -3.46 -3.00
CA VAL A 352 12.26 -2.31 -2.86
C VAL A 352 13.04 -1.01 -2.68
N SER A 353 12.48 0.10 -3.16
CA SER A 353 12.86 1.46 -2.77
C SER A 353 11.65 2.37 -2.61
N ASP A 354 11.64 3.17 -1.55
CA ASP A 354 10.62 4.20 -1.26
C ASP A 354 11.03 5.60 -1.76
N ASP A 355 12.26 5.71 -2.28
CA ASP A 355 12.85 6.98 -2.69
C ASP A 355 12.47 7.35 -4.13
N VAL A 356 11.66 6.54 -4.80
CA VAL A 356 11.30 6.78 -6.19
C VAL A 356 10.36 7.99 -6.29
N ARG A 357 10.63 8.84 -7.29
CA ARG A 357 9.82 10.01 -7.64
C ARG A 357 9.36 9.92 -9.09
N LEU A 358 8.06 10.15 -9.29
CA LEU A 358 7.42 10.18 -10.61
C LEU A 358 7.06 11.61 -11.00
N THR A 359 7.38 11.99 -12.22
CA THR A 359 6.92 13.23 -12.85
C THR A 359 6.36 12.89 -14.22
N ALA A 360 5.19 13.41 -14.57
CA ALA A 360 4.53 13.16 -15.84
C ALA A 360 3.54 14.29 -16.14
N SER A 361 3.18 14.45 -17.40
CA SER A 361 2.17 15.40 -17.84
C SER A 361 0.91 14.69 -18.30
N ALA A 362 -0.25 15.18 -17.86
CA ALA A 362 -1.56 14.64 -18.18
C ALA A 362 -1.73 14.50 -19.69
N GLY A 363 -2.19 13.32 -20.13
CA GLY A 363 -2.44 13.02 -21.53
C GLY A 363 -1.20 13.02 -22.45
N GLN A 364 0.02 13.09 -21.90
CA GLN A 364 1.26 12.99 -22.66
C GLN A 364 1.96 11.65 -22.39
N PRO A 365 1.85 10.65 -23.29
CA PRO A 365 2.40 9.31 -23.06
C PRO A 365 3.93 9.29 -22.90
N ASP A 366 4.64 10.24 -23.53
CA ASP A 366 6.11 10.32 -23.50
C ASP A 366 6.69 11.11 -22.33
N SER A 367 5.85 11.57 -21.41
CA SER A 367 6.23 12.57 -20.39
C SER A 367 6.77 11.98 -19.08
N LEU A 368 6.60 10.67 -18.85
CA LEU A 368 7.03 10.03 -17.61
C LEU A 368 8.54 10.18 -17.44
N VAL A 369 8.94 10.73 -16.30
CA VAL A 369 10.28 10.83 -15.77
C VAL A 369 10.30 10.14 -14.40
N ILE A 370 11.24 9.22 -14.23
CA ILE A 370 11.48 8.57 -12.95
C ILE A 370 12.84 9.02 -12.44
N THR A 371 12.87 9.45 -11.19
CA THR A 371 14.11 9.86 -10.54
C THR A 371 14.23 9.18 -9.18
N LEU A 372 15.43 8.73 -8.88
CA LEU A 372 15.88 8.41 -7.53
C LEU A 372 16.78 9.56 -7.04
N PRO A 373 16.51 10.15 -5.88
CA PRO A 373 17.36 11.19 -5.30
C PRO A 373 18.75 10.61 -4.98
N ASP A 374 19.75 11.49 -4.95
CA ASP A 374 21.10 11.12 -4.53
C ASP A 374 21.06 10.53 -3.11
N GLY A 375 21.60 9.32 -2.95
CA GLY A 375 21.61 8.61 -1.66
C GLY A 375 20.38 7.72 -1.44
N ALA A 376 19.50 7.56 -2.43
CA ALA A 376 18.42 6.59 -2.38
C ALA A 376 18.92 5.17 -2.08
N THR A 377 18.16 4.44 -1.27
CA THR A 377 18.49 3.07 -0.87
C THR A 377 17.56 2.03 -1.48
N PHE A 378 18.06 0.81 -1.55
CA PHE A 378 17.34 -0.39 -1.89
C PHE A 378 17.51 -1.41 -0.78
N ASP A 379 16.40 -1.93 -0.28
CA ASP A 379 16.40 -3.17 0.47
C ASP A 379 16.28 -4.34 -0.50
N ALA A 380 17.08 -5.38 -0.31
CA ALA A 380 17.08 -6.56 -1.14
C ALA A 380 17.14 -7.84 -0.29
N VAL A 381 16.37 -8.84 -0.71
CA VAL A 381 16.41 -10.19 -0.18
C VAL A 381 16.51 -11.18 -1.31
N GLY A 382 17.43 -12.13 -1.18
CA GLY A 382 17.69 -13.16 -2.18
C GLY A 382 17.77 -14.52 -1.52
N THR A 383 17.17 -15.52 -2.17
CA THR A 383 17.32 -16.92 -1.78
C THR A 383 18.12 -17.62 -2.87
N ASP A 384 19.20 -18.29 -2.50
CA ASP A 384 20.07 -18.99 -3.44
C ASP A 384 19.51 -20.38 -3.83
N SER A 385 20.21 -21.07 -4.72
CA SER A 385 19.85 -22.43 -5.16
C SER A 385 19.90 -23.51 -4.07
N GLN A 386 20.54 -23.21 -2.93
CA GLN A 386 20.63 -24.08 -1.76
C GLN A 386 19.61 -23.70 -0.66
N GLY A 387 18.84 -22.64 -0.86
CA GLY A 387 17.88 -22.12 0.11
C GLY A 387 18.48 -21.17 1.15
N THR A 388 19.69 -20.68 0.94
CA THR A 388 20.31 -19.67 1.81
C THR A 388 19.69 -18.31 1.53
N VAL A 389 19.15 -17.67 2.57
CA VAL A 389 18.59 -16.32 2.49
C VAL A 389 19.69 -15.30 2.79
N THR A 390 19.83 -14.31 1.92
CA THR A 390 20.72 -13.16 2.07
C THR A 390 19.90 -11.89 2.04
N THR A 391 20.14 -10.98 2.99
CA THR A 391 19.51 -9.66 3.05
C THR A 391 20.59 -8.60 2.95
N ALA A 392 20.33 -7.54 2.19
CA ALA A 392 21.21 -6.39 2.11
C ALA A 392 20.42 -5.09 1.92
N GLU A 393 20.95 -4.01 2.49
CA GLU A 393 20.57 -2.64 2.16
C GLU A 393 21.73 -2.03 1.37
N THR A 394 21.45 -1.37 0.25
CA THR A 394 22.50 -0.73 -0.54
C THR A 394 22.04 0.51 -1.29
N MET A 395 22.98 1.38 -1.63
CA MET A 395 22.76 2.50 -2.53
C MET A 395 23.15 2.09 -3.95
N VAL A 396 22.34 2.47 -4.94
CA VAL A 396 22.68 2.37 -6.36
C VAL A 396 22.66 3.76 -6.97
N ASP A 397 23.45 3.98 -8.02
CA ASP A 397 23.36 5.21 -8.81
C ASP A 397 22.00 5.23 -9.52
N GLY A 398 21.14 6.15 -9.09
CA GLY A 398 19.72 6.15 -9.40
C GLY A 398 19.37 6.29 -10.89
N ARG A 399 20.31 6.74 -11.72
CA ARG A 399 20.07 6.94 -13.17
C ARG A 399 19.98 5.65 -13.96
N ASP A 400 20.54 4.58 -13.42
CA ASP A 400 20.75 3.38 -14.20
C ASP A 400 19.93 2.19 -13.70
N THR A 401 19.28 2.26 -12.52
CA THR A 401 18.46 1.17 -11.94
C THR A 401 17.01 1.21 -12.40
N PHE A 402 16.36 2.37 -12.22
CA PHE A 402 15.04 2.68 -12.73
C PHE A 402 15.23 3.82 -13.72
N SER A 403 14.89 3.59 -14.98
CA SER A 403 15.08 4.59 -16.02
C SER A 403 13.83 4.73 -16.85
N ASN A 404 13.69 5.91 -17.47
CA ASN A 404 12.70 6.14 -18.50
C ASN A 404 13.42 6.42 -19.82
N ARG A 405 12.98 5.79 -20.91
CA ARG A 405 13.47 6.09 -22.27
C ARG A 405 12.26 6.27 -23.18
N SER A 406 12.08 7.49 -23.70
CA SER A 406 10.92 7.83 -24.54
C SER A 406 9.57 7.54 -23.84
N GLY A 407 9.45 7.91 -22.55
CA GLY A 407 8.24 7.65 -21.74
C GLY A 407 8.03 6.21 -21.28
N ALA A 408 8.77 5.26 -21.85
CA ALA A 408 8.74 3.87 -21.41
C ALA A 408 9.54 3.70 -20.12
N PHE A 409 8.96 2.96 -19.18
CA PHE A 409 9.58 2.61 -17.91
C PHE A 409 10.50 1.41 -18.08
N TYR A 410 11.70 1.42 -17.48
CA TYR A 410 12.62 0.28 -17.48
C TYR A 410 13.22 0.05 -16.09
N VAL A 411 13.25 -1.21 -15.68
CA VAL A 411 14.10 -1.74 -14.61
C VAL A 411 15.33 -2.36 -15.25
N ASN A 412 16.50 -1.85 -14.91
CA ASN A 412 17.78 -2.44 -15.32
C ASN A 412 18.17 -3.53 -14.32
N TYR A 413 17.78 -4.75 -14.66
CA TYR A 413 18.02 -5.92 -13.85
C TYR A 413 19.51 -6.27 -13.76
N SER A 414 20.27 -6.16 -14.84
CA SER A 414 21.68 -6.60 -14.84
C SER A 414 22.54 -5.79 -13.87
N GLN A 415 22.33 -4.46 -13.80
CA GLN A 415 23.03 -3.65 -12.80
C GLN A 415 22.65 -3.99 -11.36
N ILE A 416 21.37 -4.28 -11.11
CA ILE A 416 20.90 -4.70 -9.79
C ILE A 416 21.58 -6.01 -9.41
N VAL A 417 21.63 -6.98 -10.32
CA VAL A 417 22.34 -8.23 -10.08
C VAL A 417 23.84 -8.05 -9.89
N GLU A 418 24.53 -7.29 -10.73
CA GLU A 418 25.97 -7.02 -10.54
C GLU A 418 26.25 -6.41 -9.16
N LYS A 419 25.40 -5.48 -8.74
CA LYS A 419 25.49 -4.89 -7.40
C LYS A 419 25.27 -5.93 -6.30
N LEU A 420 24.24 -6.76 -6.42
CA LEU A 420 23.91 -7.78 -5.42
C LEU A 420 24.94 -8.92 -5.39
N GLU A 421 25.49 -9.33 -6.53
CA GLU A 421 26.61 -10.28 -6.62
C GLU A 421 27.84 -9.75 -5.87
N SER A 422 28.12 -8.45 -6.00
CA SER A 422 29.19 -7.79 -5.22
C SER A 422 28.97 -7.83 -3.70
N LEU A 423 27.72 -8.04 -3.26
CA LEU A 423 27.30 -8.19 -1.87
C LEU A 423 27.13 -9.67 -1.47
N GLY A 424 27.43 -10.60 -2.37
CA GLY A 424 27.43 -12.04 -2.12
C GLY A 424 26.15 -12.78 -2.53
N PHE A 425 25.24 -12.15 -3.27
CA PHE A 425 24.04 -12.81 -3.78
C PHE A 425 24.40 -13.74 -4.96
N GLU A 426 23.74 -14.89 -5.05
CA GLU A 426 23.83 -15.75 -6.24
C GLU A 426 23.06 -15.09 -7.39
N ASN A 427 23.64 -15.13 -8.60
CA ASN A 427 22.92 -14.77 -9.81
C ASN A 427 21.84 -15.81 -10.11
N ILE A 428 20.58 -15.43 -9.90
CA ILE A 428 19.47 -16.36 -10.07
C ILE A 428 19.27 -16.79 -11.53
N PHE A 429 19.76 -16.03 -12.52
CA PHE A 429 19.78 -16.41 -13.93
C PHE A 429 21.06 -17.13 -14.38
N ALA A 430 21.97 -17.49 -13.46
CA ALA A 430 23.14 -18.31 -13.82
C ALA A 430 22.78 -19.70 -14.40
N SER A 431 21.53 -20.14 -14.25
CA SER A 431 21.03 -21.35 -14.90
C SER A 431 19.60 -21.20 -15.42
N ALA A 432 19.30 -21.98 -16.47
CA ALA A 432 17.98 -22.06 -17.07
C ALA A 432 16.89 -22.34 -16.02
N GLY A 433 15.72 -21.76 -16.21
CA GLY A 433 14.64 -21.88 -15.24
C GLY A 433 13.36 -21.17 -15.67
N ASN A 434 12.30 -21.50 -14.94
CA ASN A 434 10.99 -20.89 -15.08
C ASN A 434 10.77 -19.96 -13.88
N TYR A 435 10.40 -18.71 -14.14
CA TYR A 435 10.29 -17.67 -13.13
C TYR A 435 8.96 -16.93 -13.24
N GLU A 436 8.41 -16.57 -12.09
CA GLU A 436 7.37 -15.57 -11.92
C GLU A 436 8.06 -14.24 -11.59
N MET A 437 7.68 -13.19 -12.30
CA MET A 437 8.23 -11.85 -12.16
C MET A 437 7.12 -10.88 -11.82
N THR A 438 7.24 -10.24 -10.67
CA THR A 438 6.30 -9.23 -10.19
C THR A 438 6.99 -7.88 -10.13
N LEU A 439 6.35 -6.85 -10.69
CA LEU A 439 6.71 -5.46 -10.45
C LEU A 439 5.47 -4.74 -9.95
N LEU A 440 5.62 -3.97 -8.88
CA LEU A 440 4.55 -3.14 -8.35
C LEU A 440 5.03 -1.72 -8.06
N ILE A 441 4.06 -0.80 -8.15
CA ILE A 441 4.15 0.59 -7.73
C ILE A 441 3.16 0.73 -6.56
N GLY A 442 3.70 0.91 -5.37
CA GLY A 442 2.96 1.22 -4.15
C GLY A 442 2.85 2.73 -3.92
N GLY A 443 1.94 3.09 -3.02
CA GLY A 443 1.79 4.47 -2.57
C GLY A 443 0.99 5.39 -3.50
N ILE A 444 0.49 4.93 -4.66
CA ILE A 444 -0.41 5.71 -5.53
C ILE A 444 -1.59 4.86 -6.04
N ARG A 445 -2.70 5.52 -6.41
CA ARG A 445 -3.87 4.86 -7.02
C ARG A 445 -3.61 4.63 -8.49
N ILE A 446 -3.75 3.37 -8.92
CA ILE A 446 -3.57 2.96 -10.30
C ILE A 446 -4.82 2.21 -10.76
N ASN A 447 -5.36 2.63 -11.88
CA ASN A 447 -6.43 1.93 -12.58
C ASN A 447 -5.85 1.01 -13.65
N GLU A 448 -6.64 0.06 -14.12
CA GLU A 448 -6.42 -0.66 -15.36
C GLU A 448 -7.58 -0.42 -16.33
N ARG A 449 -7.23 -0.31 -17.62
CA ARG A 449 -8.20 -0.19 -18.71
C ARG A 449 -8.12 -1.39 -19.62
N SER A 450 -9.27 -2.02 -19.85
CA SER A 450 -9.44 -3.05 -20.88
C SER A 450 -10.60 -2.67 -21.79
N GLY A 451 -10.27 -2.27 -23.02
CA GLY A 451 -11.23 -1.67 -23.95
C GLY A 451 -11.79 -0.34 -23.41
N SER A 452 -13.11 -0.24 -23.23
CA SER A 452 -13.76 0.96 -22.68
C SER A 452 -13.98 0.91 -21.17
N THR A 453 -13.57 -0.17 -20.50
CA THR A 453 -13.83 -0.38 -19.07
C THR A 453 -12.59 0.02 -18.29
N VAL A 454 -12.76 0.88 -17.28
CA VAL A 454 -11.73 1.28 -16.33
C VAL A 454 -12.14 0.77 -14.95
N VAL A 455 -11.23 0.08 -14.29
CA VAL A 455 -11.39 -0.48 -12.93
C VAL A 455 -10.10 -0.28 -12.14
N PRO A 456 -10.10 -0.42 -10.80
CA PRO A 456 -8.86 -0.41 -10.04
C PRO A 456 -7.92 -1.52 -10.53
N ALA A 457 -6.62 -1.21 -10.71
CA ALA A 457 -5.65 -2.20 -11.16
C ALA A 457 -5.44 -3.30 -10.12
N LEU A 458 -5.14 -4.52 -10.60
CA LEU A 458 -4.74 -5.62 -9.74
C LEU A 458 -3.55 -5.23 -8.87
N ARG A 459 -3.59 -5.68 -7.60
CA ARG A 459 -2.53 -5.46 -6.63
C ARG A 459 -1.76 -6.74 -6.34
N TYR A 460 -0.50 -6.55 -6.00
CA TYR A 460 0.42 -7.62 -5.62
C TYR A 460 1.10 -7.26 -4.31
N VAL A 461 1.59 -8.27 -3.61
CA VAL A 461 2.36 -8.13 -2.37
C VAL A 461 3.75 -8.69 -2.64
N ILE A 462 4.79 -7.91 -2.37
CA ILE A 462 6.18 -8.36 -2.40
C ILE A 462 6.75 -8.23 -0.99
N ALA A 463 7.26 -9.33 -0.45
CA ALA A 463 7.96 -9.34 0.83
C ALA A 463 9.46 -9.13 0.61
N VAL A 464 10.05 -8.14 1.27
CA VAL A 464 11.48 -7.86 1.25
C VAL A 464 11.99 -7.86 2.68
N GLY A 465 12.40 -9.04 3.15
CA GLY A 465 12.82 -9.25 4.53
C GLY A 465 11.63 -9.18 5.47
N ASP A 466 11.71 -8.29 6.47
CA ASP A 466 10.61 -8.04 7.41
C ASP A 466 9.58 -7.04 6.84
N ARG A 467 9.86 -6.44 5.68
CA ARG A 467 8.98 -5.46 5.02
C ARG A 467 8.03 -6.14 4.04
N GLN A 468 6.80 -5.63 3.94
CA GLN A 468 5.88 -5.96 2.87
C GLN A 468 5.51 -4.71 2.09
N VAL A 469 5.51 -4.82 0.77
CA VAL A 469 5.11 -3.75 -0.13
C VAL A 469 3.88 -4.19 -0.89
N ILE A 470 2.83 -3.37 -0.85
CA ILE A 470 1.58 -3.61 -1.56
C ILE A 470 1.39 -2.51 -2.59
N GLY A 471 1.22 -2.89 -3.85
CA GLY A 471 1.05 -1.93 -4.94
C GLY A 471 0.38 -2.56 -6.14
N SER A 472 0.07 -1.72 -7.12
CA SER A 472 -0.45 -2.18 -8.41
C SER A 472 0.68 -2.27 -9.42
N GLY A 473 0.56 -3.18 -10.38
CA GLY A 473 1.56 -3.33 -11.42
C GLY A 473 1.28 -4.58 -12.24
N PHE A 474 2.29 -5.41 -12.42
CA PHE A 474 2.20 -6.59 -13.30
C PHE A 474 2.84 -7.80 -12.64
N LYS A 475 2.29 -8.96 -12.94
CA LYS A 475 2.86 -10.25 -12.56
C LYS A 475 2.87 -11.17 -13.76
N GLY A 476 4.06 -11.41 -14.29
CA GLY A 476 4.26 -12.25 -15.46
C GLY A 476 5.10 -13.48 -15.20
N TYR A 477 5.25 -14.28 -16.25
CA TYR A 477 5.96 -15.54 -16.25
C TYR A 477 6.93 -15.58 -17.42
N LEU A 478 8.18 -15.94 -17.15
CA LEU A 478 9.21 -16.08 -18.16
C LEU A 478 10.03 -17.35 -17.99
N SER A 479 10.49 -17.90 -19.10
CA SER A 479 11.45 -18.99 -19.11
C SER A 479 12.80 -18.49 -19.60
N TYR A 480 13.81 -18.66 -18.78
CA TYR A 480 15.20 -18.42 -19.16
C TYR A 480 15.78 -19.70 -19.78
N LEU A 481 16.12 -19.64 -21.07
CA LEU A 481 16.56 -20.77 -21.87
C LEU A 481 18.04 -20.59 -22.21
N HIS A 482 18.90 -21.21 -21.40
CA HIS A 482 20.34 -21.01 -21.47
C HIS A 482 21.02 -21.67 -22.68
#